data_AF-V4HNC0-F1
#
_entry.id   AF-V4HNC0-F1
#
_cell.length_a   1.000
_cell.length_b   1.000
_cell.length_c   1.000
_cell.angle_alpha   90.00
_cell.angle_beta   90.00
_cell.angle_gamma   90.00
#
_symmetry.space_group_name_H-M   'P 1'
#
loop_
_entity.id
_entity.type
_entity.pdbx_description
1 polymer ?
#
loop_
_entity_poly.entity_id
_entity_poly.type
_entity_poly.pdbx_seq_one_letter_code
_entity_poly.pdbx_strand_id
1 'polypeptide(L)'
;MSGADAGAGTAEDAPDAESGPSLGYERHTTVIARTVVRVTVPIILLTAVALLLQGHNQPGGGFIGAVLTATAFVLVYVVFGQAYLQSDLLGLDTADDTHRAVEYYRWLFTAGLVVALASGLVPLAFGFPFLTQAVAMLEGLPLYGHMEVASAFAFDLGVYFTVVGGLLTVLGEVGTE
;
A
#
# COMPACT_ATOMS: atom_id res chain seq x y z
N MET A 1 34.49 64.34 44.19
CA MET A 1 34.76 65.42 43.22
C MET A 1 35.56 64.83 42.08
N SER A 2 35.20 65.20 40.83
CA SER A 2 35.84 64.88 39.54
C SER A 2 35.68 63.42 39.07
N GLY A 3 35.01 63.05 37.97
CA GLY A 3 34.89 63.69 36.64
C GLY A 3 36.19 63.47 35.86
N ALA A 4 36.26 62.99 34.62
CA ALA A 4 35.30 62.54 33.59
C ALA A 4 36.15 61.84 32.47
N ASP A 5 35.49 61.43 31.38
CA ASP A 5 36.05 61.09 30.04
C ASP A 5 36.65 59.68 29.87
N ALA A 6 36.60 59.01 28.73
CA ALA A 6 35.69 58.85 27.60
C ALA A 6 36.35 57.76 26.73
N GLY A 7 35.56 56.90 26.11
CA GLY A 7 36.09 55.84 25.27
C GLY A 7 34.98 55.04 24.63
N ALA A 8 34.18 55.72 23.81
CA ALA A 8 33.24 55.11 22.90
C ALA A 8 34.02 54.31 21.84
N GLY A 9 34.01 52.98 21.97
CA GLY A 9 34.30 52.05 20.89
C GLY A 9 32.99 51.43 20.47
N THR A 10 32.36 52.01 19.46
CA THR A 10 31.20 51.47 18.76
C THR A 10 31.54 50.07 18.27
N ALA A 11 30.94 49.05 18.87
CA ALA A 11 30.87 47.74 18.25
C ALA A 11 30.10 47.95 16.94
N GLU A 12 30.83 47.85 15.84
CA GLU A 12 30.31 47.91 14.49
C GLU A 12 29.09 46.99 14.37
N ASP A 13 28.02 47.63 13.96
CA ASP A 13 26.77 47.12 13.41
C ASP A 13 27.07 46.02 12.39
N ALA A 14 27.13 44.77 12.86
CA ALA A 14 27.08 43.62 11.98
C ALA A 14 25.67 43.62 11.38
N PRO A 15 25.51 43.62 10.05
CA PRO A 15 24.18 43.71 9.45
C PRO A 15 23.38 42.51 9.96
N ASP A 16 22.26 42.82 10.61
CA ASP A 16 21.26 41.85 11.01
C ASP A 16 20.98 40.96 9.80
N ALA A 17 21.53 39.75 9.84
CA ALA A 17 21.20 38.72 8.88
C ALA A 17 19.74 38.41 9.15
N GLU A 18 18.86 39.10 8.40
CA GLU A 18 17.45 38.81 8.36
C GLU A 18 17.32 37.31 8.17
N SER A 19 16.95 36.64 9.26
CA SER A 19 16.61 35.23 9.25
C SER A 19 15.28 35.21 8.52
N GLY A 20 15.35 35.27 7.20
CA GLY A 20 14.21 35.14 6.32
C GLY A 20 13.42 33.92 6.79
N PRO A 21 12.09 33.98 6.82
CA PRO A 21 11.27 32.90 7.36
C PRO A 21 11.81 31.59 6.80
N SER A 22 12.25 30.69 7.68
CA SER A 22 12.53 29.33 7.28
C SER A 22 11.19 28.80 6.78
N LEU A 23 10.98 28.91 5.46
CA LEU A 23 9.87 28.26 4.78
C LEU A 23 10.19 26.77 4.76
N GLY A 24 10.21 26.18 5.95
CA GLY A 24 9.79 24.82 6.15
C GLY A 24 8.35 24.79 5.67
N TYR A 25 8.19 24.54 4.38
CA TYR A 25 6.97 24.00 3.83
C TYR A 25 6.80 22.64 4.53
N GLU A 26 6.26 22.64 5.75
CA GLU A 26 5.61 21.44 6.25
C GLU A 26 4.58 21.11 5.18
N ARG A 27 4.83 20.05 4.40
CA ARG A 27 3.91 19.60 3.35
C ARG A 27 2.67 19.01 4.01
N HIS A 28 1.85 19.89 4.59
CA HIS A 28 0.55 19.54 5.10
C HIS A 28 -0.40 19.42 3.92
N THR A 29 -0.73 18.20 3.55
CA THR A 29 -1.77 17.91 2.55
C THR A 29 -3.07 18.62 2.93
N THR A 30 -3.70 19.28 1.96
CA THR A 30 -4.89 20.10 2.19
C THR A 30 -6.04 19.29 2.82
N VAL A 31 -6.90 19.96 3.59
CA VAL A 31 -8.10 19.34 4.19
C VAL A 31 -9.00 18.75 3.12
N ILE A 32 -9.10 19.39 1.95
CA ILE A 32 -9.86 18.90 0.80
C ILE A 32 -9.30 17.55 0.33
N ALA A 33 -7.98 17.45 0.11
CA ALA A 33 -7.35 16.21 -0.34
C ALA A 33 -7.49 15.07 0.68
N ARG A 34 -7.31 15.35 1.98
CA ARG A 34 -7.55 14.37 3.06
C ARG A 34 -8.99 13.86 3.07
N THR A 35 -9.95 14.76 2.87
CA THR A 35 -11.38 14.42 2.84
C THR A 35 -11.72 13.56 1.63
N VAL A 36 -11.23 13.94 0.45
CA VAL A 36 -11.44 13.18 -0.79
C VAL A 36 -10.87 11.78 -0.68
N VAL A 37 -9.61 11.62 -0.23
CA VAL A 37 -9.00 10.29 -0.09
C VAL A 37 -9.76 9.40 0.90
N ARG A 38 -10.24 9.97 2.03
CA ARG A 38 -11.01 9.21 3.03
C ARG A 38 -12.32 8.63 2.47
N VAL A 39 -12.92 9.29 1.48
CA VAL A 39 -14.14 8.84 0.81
C VAL A 39 -13.82 7.91 -0.37
N THR A 40 -12.82 8.24 -1.18
CA THR A 40 -12.52 7.52 -2.42
C THR A 40 -11.82 6.18 -2.18
N VAL A 41 -10.92 6.08 -1.20
CA VAL A 41 -10.20 4.83 -0.88
C VAL A 41 -11.13 3.63 -0.64
N PRO A 42 -12.16 3.70 0.24
CA PRO A 42 -13.05 2.56 0.43
C PRO A 42 -13.82 2.19 -0.84
N ILE A 43 -14.16 3.16 -1.69
CA ILE A 43 -14.82 2.90 -2.98
C ILE A 43 -13.87 2.17 -3.94
N ILE A 44 -12.60 2.58 -4.00
CA ILE A 44 -11.58 1.89 -4.80
C ILE A 44 -11.40 0.47 -4.31
N LEU A 45 -11.28 0.25 -3.00
CA LEU A 45 -11.11 -1.09 -2.42
C LEU A 45 -12.33 -1.99 -2.68
N LEU A 46 -13.55 -1.47 -2.54
CA LEU A 46 -14.76 -2.21 -2.91
C LEU A 46 -14.78 -2.58 -4.38
N THR A 47 -14.35 -1.66 -5.25
CA THR A 47 -14.25 -1.90 -6.71
C THR A 47 -13.18 -2.94 -7.03
N ALA A 48 -12.03 -2.88 -6.36
CA ALA A 48 -10.96 -3.86 -6.50
C ALA A 48 -11.40 -5.28 -6.13
N VAL A 49 -12.13 -5.41 -5.01
CA VAL A 49 -12.71 -6.70 -4.58
C VAL A 49 -13.78 -7.17 -5.57
N ALA A 50 -14.64 -6.28 -6.06
CA ALA A 50 -15.64 -6.63 -7.07
C ALA A 50 -15.00 -7.17 -8.36
N LEU A 51 -13.92 -6.54 -8.84
CA LEU A 51 -13.18 -6.99 -10.02
C LEU A 51 -12.43 -8.31 -9.80
N LEU A 52 -11.86 -8.52 -8.61
CA LEU A 52 -11.26 -9.81 -8.23
C LEU A 52 -12.31 -10.93 -8.29
N LEU A 53 -13.49 -10.69 -7.74
CA LEU A 53 -14.58 -11.67 -7.73
C LEU A 53 -15.18 -11.89 -9.12
N GLN A 54 -15.23 -10.88 -9.99
CA GLN A 54 -15.80 -10.99 -11.34
C GLN A 54 -14.92 -11.74 -12.35
N GLY A 55 -13.64 -11.99 -12.04
CA GLY A 55 -12.65 -12.55 -12.98
C GLY A 55 -13.01 -13.89 -13.61
N HIS A 56 -13.95 -14.65 -13.03
CA HIS A 56 -14.37 -15.94 -13.56
C HIS A 56 -15.27 -15.83 -14.81
N ASN A 57 -16.12 -14.80 -14.89
CA ASN A 57 -17.17 -14.73 -15.93
C ASN A 57 -17.24 -13.40 -16.68
N GLN A 58 -16.54 -12.36 -16.22
CA GLN A 58 -16.58 -11.00 -16.77
C GLN A 58 -15.16 -10.41 -16.86
N PRO A 59 -14.93 -9.36 -17.66
CA PRO A 59 -13.64 -8.65 -17.64
C PRO A 59 -13.31 -8.19 -16.22
N GLY A 60 -12.19 -8.70 -15.68
CA GLY A 60 -11.80 -8.54 -14.28
C GLY A 60 -10.59 -9.43 -13.93
N GLY A 61 -10.49 -9.84 -12.67
CA GLY A 61 -9.51 -10.82 -12.20
C GLY A 61 -8.51 -10.29 -11.17
N GLY A 62 -7.58 -11.17 -10.78
CA GLY A 62 -6.64 -10.91 -9.70
C GLY A 62 -5.70 -9.74 -9.95
N PHE A 63 -5.21 -9.59 -11.18
CA PHE A 63 -4.23 -8.56 -11.53
C PHE A 63 -4.80 -7.14 -11.39
N ILE A 64 -5.93 -6.84 -12.05
CA ILE A 64 -6.52 -5.49 -12.03
C ILE A 64 -7.04 -5.11 -10.64
N GLY A 65 -7.63 -6.07 -9.91
CA GLY A 65 -8.03 -5.87 -8.52
C GLY A 65 -6.84 -5.50 -7.62
N ALA A 66 -5.70 -6.16 -7.81
CA ALA A 66 -4.50 -5.87 -7.05
C ALA A 66 -3.90 -4.50 -7.38
N VAL A 67 -3.85 -4.11 -8.66
CA VAL A 67 -3.35 -2.78 -9.07
C VAL A 67 -4.22 -1.67 -8.47
N LEU A 68 -5.55 -1.82 -8.48
CA LEU A 68 -6.46 -0.86 -7.85
C LEU A 68 -6.24 -0.78 -6.34
N THR A 69 -6.04 -1.92 -5.68
CA THR A 69 -5.73 -1.99 -4.25
C THR A 69 -4.41 -1.29 -3.92
N ALA A 70 -3.36 -1.56 -4.68
CA ALA A 70 -2.08 -0.86 -4.53
C ALA A 70 -2.23 0.65 -4.78
N THR A 71 -3.04 1.05 -5.76
CA THR A 71 -3.33 2.47 -6.04
C THR A 71 -4.04 3.15 -4.86
N ALA A 72 -4.99 2.46 -4.21
CA ALA A 72 -5.64 2.95 -3.01
C ALA A 72 -4.63 3.20 -1.87
N PHE A 73 -3.68 2.28 -1.67
CA PHE A 73 -2.62 2.45 -0.68
C PHE A 73 -1.64 3.56 -1.04
N VAL A 74 -1.27 3.71 -2.31
CA VAL A 74 -0.45 4.84 -2.79
C VAL A 74 -1.15 6.17 -2.53
N LEU A 75 -2.46 6.27 -2.77
CA LEU A 75 -3.26 7.47 -2.47
C LEU A 75 -3.19 7.83 -0.98
N VAL A 76 -3.31 6.84 -0.10
CA VAL A 76 -3.17 7.06 1.35
C VAL A 76 -1.75 7.49 1.70
N TYR A 77 -0.74 6.82 1.15
CA TYR A 77 0.66 7.14 1.37
C TYR A 77 0.97 8.60 1.02
N VAL A 78 0.52 9.07 -0.14
CA VAL A 78 0.77 10.44 -0.61
C VAL A 78 0.06 11.48 0.27
N VAL A 79 -1.15 11.19 0.76
CA VAL A 79 -1.98 12.18 1.47
C VAL A 79 -1.75 12.21 2.97
N PHE A 80 -1.58 11.04 3.59
CA PHE A 80 -1.45 10.88 5.04
C PHE A 80 -0.03 10.52 5.49
N GLY A 81 0.87 10.20 4.56
CA GLY A 81 2.24 9.80 4.85
C GLY A 81 2.36 8.31 5.19
N GLN A 82 3.61 7.84 5.25
CA GLN A 82 3.95 6.44 5.48
C GLN A 82 3.47 5.93 6.85
N ALA A 83 3.67 6.74 7.90
CA ALA A 83 3.34 6.34 9.27
C ALA A 83 1.86 5.96 9.41
N TYR A 84 0.96 6.79 8.88
CA TYR A 84 -0.49 6.53 8.91
C TYR A 84 -0.90 5.27 8.14
N LEU A 85 -0.26 4.99 7.00
CA LEU A 85 -0.53 3.77 6.23
C LEU A 85 -0.14 2.51 7.02
N GLN A 86 1.00 2.54 7.71
CA GLN A 86 1.52 1.39 8.45
C GLN A 86 0.78 1.18 9.79
N SER A 87 0.53 2.25 10.56
CA SER A 87 -0.13 2.17 11.87
C SER A 87 -1.64 1.94 11.77
N ASP A 88 -2.36 2.80 11.04
CA ASP A 88 -3.82 2.87 11.10
C ASP A 88 -4.52 1.95 10.10
N LEU A 89 -3.89 1.66 8.95
CA LEU A 89 -4.49 0.80 7.93
C LEU A 89 -3.98 -0.64 7.94
N LEU A 90 -2.69 -0.84 8.20
CA LEU A 90 -2.09 -2.19 8.18
C LEU A 90 -1.94 -2.79 9.58
N GLY A 91 -2.14 -2.02 10.64
CA GLY A 91 -2.03 -2.49 12.02
C GLY A 91 -0.64 -3.03 12.36
N LEU A 92 0.38 -2.58 11.62
CA LEU A 92 1.76 -2.89 11.91
C LEU A 92 2.19 -1.86 12.96
N ASP A 93 2.36 -2.28 14.22
CA ASP A 93 2.83 -1.40 15.29
C ASP A 93 4.20 -0.80 14.91
N THR A 94 4.16 0.40 14.35
CA THR A 94 5.29 1.22 13.93
C THR A 94 5.94 1.85 15.15
N ALA A 95 6.52 1.03 16.01
CA ALA A 95 7.40 1.53 17.04
C ALA A 95 8.82 1.75 16.50
N ASP A 96 9.34 0.98 15.53
CA ASP A 96 10.77 1.13 15.21
C ASP A 96 11.34 0.71 13.84
N ASP A 97 10.62 0.15 12.85
CA ASP A 97 11.32 -0.24 11.59
C ASP A 97 10.47 -0.26 10.32
N THR A 98 10.72 0.70 9.41
CA THR A 98 10.26 0.66 8.01
C THR A 98 10.65 -0.65 7.31
N HIS A 99 11.80 -1.23 7.69
CA HIS A 99 12.27 -2.52 7.19
C HIS A 99 11.27 -3.66 7.41
N ARG A 100 10.51 -3.65 8.52
CA ARG A 100 9.55 -4.71 8.84
C ARG A 100 8.32 -4.68 7.94
N ALA A 101 7.87 -3.48 7.54
CA ALA A 101 6.74 -3.35 6.62
C ALA A 101 7.10 -3.88 5.23
N VAL A 102 8.31 -3.55 4.74
CA VAL A 102 8.83 -4.06 3.47
C VAL A 102 8.98 -5.58 3.51
N GLU A 103 9.48 -6.16 4.60
CA GLU A 103 9.56 -7.60 4.77
C GLU A 103 8.17 -8.27 4.69
N TYR A 104 7.15 -7.68 5.30
CA TYR A 104 5.78 -8.18 5.22
C TYR A 104 5.24 -8.15 3.78
N TYR A 105 5.49 -7.08 3.02
CA TYR A 105 5.07 -7.00 1.61
C TYR A 105 5.79 -8.02 0.73
N ARG A 106 7.08 -8.28 0.99
CA ARG A 106 7.85 -9.32 0.31
C ARG A 106 7.32 -10.70 0.65
N TRP A 107 6.96 -10.94 1.91
CA TRP A 107 6.33 -12.19 2.32
C TRP A 107 5.00 -12.39 1.59
N LEU A 108 4.14 -11.36 1.53
CA LEU A 108 2.88 -11.38 0.79
C LEU A 108 3.09 -11.70 -0.70
N PHE A 109 4.11 -11.09 -1.32
CA PHE A 109 4.52 -11.39 -2.70
C PHE A 109 4.87 -12.88 -2.87
N THR A 110 5.75 -13.40 -2.01
CA THR A 110 6.20 -14.79 -2.10
C THR A 110 5.08 -15.79 -1.84
N ALA A 111 4.22 -15.52 -0.86
CA ALA A 111 3.06 -16.35 -0.55
C ALA A 111 2.08 -16.40 -1.72
N GLY A 112 1.78 -15.23 -2.32
CA GLY A 112 0.95 -15.14 -3.53
C GLY A 112 1.53 -15.95 -4.69
N LEU A 113 2.84 -15.85 -4.91
CA LEU A 113 3.52 -16.57 -5.99
C LEU A 113 3.46 -18.08 -5.78
N VAL A 114 3.67 -18.56 -4.55
CA VAL A 114 3.55 -19.97 -4.19
C VAL A 114 2.13 -20.46 -4.45
N VAL A 115 1.10 -19.70 -4.07
CA VAL A 115 -0.31 -20.06 -4.31
C VAL A 115 -0.60 -20.14 -5.81
N ALA A 116 -0.14 -19.16 -6.60
CA ALA A 116 -0.32 -19.16 -8.05
C ALA A 116 0.36 -20.36 -8.71
N LEU A 117 1.60 -20.68 -8.34
CA LEU A 117 2.32 -21.85 -8.85
C LEU A 117 1.66 -23.16 -8.42
N ALA A 118 1.28 -23.28 -7.15
CA ALA A 118 0.61 -24.47 -6.63
C ALA A 118 -0.71 -24.74 -7.37
N SER A 119 -1.48 -23.69 -7.68
CA SER A 119 -2.74 -23.83 -8.42
C SER A 119 -2.56 -24.44 -9.82
N GLY A 120 -1.42 -24.21 -10.48
CA GLY A 120 -1.09 -24.82 -11.77
C GLY A 120 -0.42 -26.18 -11.67
N LEU A 121 0.35 -26.43 -10.60
CA LEU A 121 1.05 -27.70 -10.35
C LEU A 121 0.13 -28.80 -9.83
N VAL A 122 -0.91 -28.46 -9.07
CA VAL A 122 -1.86 -29.43 -8.52
C VAL A 122 -2.50 -30.29 -9.63
N PRO A 123 -3.09 -29.72 -10.70
CA PRO A 123 -3.64 -30.53 -11.80
C PRO A 123 -2.61 -31.42 -12.49
N LEU A 124 -1.37 -30.92 -12.62
CA LEU A 124 -0.26 -31.67 -13.22
C LEU A 124 0.08 -32.93 -12.45
N ALA A 125 0.02 -32.88 -11.11
CA ALA A 125 0.22 -34.05 -10.25
C ALA A 125 -0.86 -35.13 -10.42
N PHE A 126 -2.04 -34.77 -10.91
CA PHE A 126 -3.14 -35.69 -11.22
C PHE A 126 -3.17 -36.13 -12.70
N GLY A 127 -2.14 -35.80 -13.48
CA GLY A 127 -2.02 -36.20 -14.90
C GLY A 127 -2.78 -35.31 -15.88
N PHE A 128 -3.32 -34.17 -15.43
CA PHE A 128 -3.92 -33.17 -16.31
C PHE A 128 -2.86 -32.17 -16.81
N PRO A 129 -3.11 -31.45 -17.91
CA PRO A 129 -2.25 -30.35 -18.34
C PRO A 129 -2.08 -29.27 -17.25
N PHE A 130 -0.95 -28.57 -17.27
CA PHE A 130 -0.69 -27.43 -16.39
C PHE A 130 -1.80 -26.36 -16.51
N LEU A 131 -2.19 -25.75 -15.37
CA LEU A 131 -3.30 -24.78 -15.27
C LEU A 131 -4.67 -25.31 -15.72
N THR A 132 -4.88 -26.63 -15.75
CA THR A 132 -6.23 -27.17 -15.96
C THR A 132 -7.16 -26.68 -14.85
N GLN A 133 -8.18 -25.92 -15.21
CA GLN A 133 -9.17 -25.41 -14.27
C GLN A 133 -10.12 -26.55 -13.86
N ALA A 134 -10.04 -26.95 -12.60
CA ALA A 134 -11.02 -27.85 -12.00
C ALA A 134 -12.11 -27.01 -11.35
N VAL A 135 -13.38 -27.33 -11.62
CA VAL A 135 -14.50 -26.76 -10.88
C VAL A 135 -14.70 -27.64 -9.65
N ALA A 136 -14.32 -27.15 -8.48
CA ALA A 136 -14.71 -27.80 -7.23
C ALA A 136 -16.12 -27.30 -6.87
N MET A 137 -17.12 -28.17 -6.98
CA MET A 137 -18.41 -27.93 -6.34
C MET A 137 -18.21 -28.02 -4.82
N LEU A 138 -18.11 -26.87 -4.14
CA LEU A 138 -18.23 -26.82 -2.69
C LEU A 138 -19.73 -26.91 -2.34
N GLU A 139 -20.22 -28.12 -2.16
CA GLU A 139 -21.54 -28.37 -1.59
C GLU A 139 -21.49 -28.12 -0.07
N GLY A 140 -22.26 -27.13 0.43
CA GLY A 140 -22.50 -26.96 1.86
C GLY A 140 -22.11 -25.63 2.53
N LEU A 141 -21.94 -24.53 1.78
CA LEU A 141 -21.85 -23.20 2.43
C LEU A 141 -23.24 -22.71 2.87
N PRO A 142 -23.47 -22.39 4.16
CA PRO A 142 -24.80 -22.07 4.70
C PRO A 142 -25.43 -20.77 4.18
N LEU A 143 -24.74 -19.97 3.36
CA LEU A 143 -25.30 -18.77 2.71
C LEU A 143 -25.45 -18.85 1.19
N TYR A 144 -24.70 -19.72 0.49
CA TYR A 144 -24.74 -19.83 -0.97
C TYR A 144 -24.74 -21.31 -1.33
N GLY A 145 -25.91 -21.83 -1.73
CA GLY A 145 -26.14 -23.26 -1.92
C GLY A 145 -25.20 -23.92 -2.93
N HIS A 146 -24.74 -23.22 -3.97
CA HIS A 146 -23.81 -23.72 -4.99
C HIS A 146 -22.76 -22.66 -5.27
N MET A 147 -21.53 -22.85 -4.77
CA MET A 147 -20.38 -22.02 -5.15
C MET A 147 -19.47 -22.89 -6.02
N GLU A 148 -19.49 -22.63 -7.33
CA GLU A 148 -18.46 -23.10 -8.26
C GLU A 148 -17.16 -22.34 -7.95
N VAL A 149 -16.47 -22.72 -6.88
CA VAL A 149 -15.13 -22.18 -6.61
C VAL A 149 -14.19 -22.90 -7.57
N ALA A 150 -14.13 -22.38 -8.78
CA ALA A 150 -13.15 -22.81 -9.76
C ALA A 150 -11.75 -22.64 -9.17
N SER A 151 -10.86 -23.61 -9.40
CA SER A 151 -9.43 -23.46 -9.06
C SER A 151 -8.80 -22.20 -9.68
N ALA A 152 -9.44 -21.65 -10.72
CA ALA A 152 -9.17 -20.35 -11.32
C ALA A 152 -9.16 -19.20 -10.30
N PHE A 153 -10.07 -19.22 -9.32
CA PHE A 153 -10.11 -18.19 -8.28
C PHE A 153 -8.89 -18.27 -7.37
N ALA A 154 -8.39 -19.47 -7.07
CA ALA A 154 -7.16 -19.64 -6.30
C ALA A 154 -5.94 -19.10 -7.06
N PHE A 155 -5.89 -19.31 -8.38
CA PHE A 155 -4.87 -18.70 -9.24
C PHE A 155 -4.96 -17.17 -9.21
N ASP A 156 -6.15 -16.60 -9.43
CA ASP A 156 -6.39 -15.15 -9.39
C ASP A 156 -6.01 -14.55 -8.04
N LEU A 157 -6.33 -15.23 -6.93
CA LEU A 157 -5.97 -14.80 -5.59
C LEU A 157 -4.45 -14.82 -5.37
N GLY A 158 -3.76 -15.84 -5.89
CA GLY A 158 -2.30 -15.91 -5.89
C GLY A 158 -1.67 -14.75 -6.66
N VAL A 159 -2.17 -14.46 -7.87
CA VAL A 159 -1.76 -13.30 -8.67
C VAL A 159 -2.05 -12.01 -7.93
N TYR A 160 -3.22 -11.87 -7.30
CA TYR A 160 -3.60 -10.68 -6.56
C TYR A 160 -2.60 -10.36 -5.45
N PHE A 161 -2.30 -11.32 -4.58
CA PHE A 161 -1.34 -11.12 -3.49
C PHE A 161 0.08 -10.87 -3.99
N THR A 162 0.49 -11.54 -5.08
CA THR A 162 1.79 -11.30 -5.72
C THR A 162 1.90 -9.84 -6.15
N VAL A 163 0.89 -9.31 -6.83
CA VAL A 163 0.92 -7.94 -7.36
C VAL A 163 0.81 -6.90 -6.23
N VAL A 164 -0.08 -7.10 -5.25
CA VAL A 164 -0.18 -6.20 -4.09
C VAL A 164 1.14 -6.16 -3.32
N GLY A 165 1.70 -7.32 -2.96
CA GLY A 165 2.96 -7.41 -2.24
C GLY A 165 4.12 -6.79 -3.00
N GLY A 166 4.22 -7.03 -4.31
CA GLY A 166 5.26 -6.46 -5.16
C GLY A 166 5.19 -4.94 -5.25
N LEU A 167 4.00 -4.39 -5.54
CA LEU A 167 3.81 -2.95 -5.67
C LEU A 167 4.01 -2.20 -4.34
N LEU A 168 3.55 -2.77 -3.22
CA LEU A 168 3.79 -2.18 -1.90
C LEU A 168 5.25 -2.29 -1.47
N THR A 169 5.96 -3.36 -1.86
CA THR A 169 7.41 -3.45 -1.66
C THR A 169 8.12 -2.32 -2.40
N VAL A 170 7.82 -2.12 -3.68
CA VAL A 170 8.41 -1.02 -4.47
C VAL A 170 8.08 0.34 -3.86
N LEU A 171 6.84 0.56 -3.43
CA LEU A 171 6.44 1.80 -2.76
C LEU A 171 7.22 2.02 -1.46
N GLY A 172 7.42 0.96 -0.66
CA GLY A 172 8.15 1.03 0.59
C GLY A 172 9.63 1.34 0.41
N GLU A 173 10.29 0.74 -0.57
CA GLU A 173 11.71 0.97 -0.84
C GLU A 173 11.93 2.37 -1.44
N VAL A 174 11.19 2.73 -2.50
CA VAL A 174 11.32 4.04 -3.17
C VAL A 174 10.84 5.18 -2.27
N GLY A 175 9.88 4.93 -1.39
CA GLY A 175 9.38 5.93 -0.45
C GLY A 175 10.40 6.32 0.62
N THR A 176 11.44 5.51 0.83
CA THR A 176 12.50 5.75 1.81
C THR A 176 13.77 6.38 1.24
N GLU A 177 13.91 6.42 -0.08
CA GLU A 177 14.97 7.16 -0.79
C GLU A 177 14.67 8.67 -0.82
#